data_AF-A0A4Q3U956-F1
#
_entry.id   AF-A0A4Q3U956-F1
#
_cell.length_a   1.000
_cell.length_b   1.000
_cell.length_c   1.000
_cell.angle_alpha   90.00
_cell.angle_beta   90.00
_cell.angle_gamma   90.00
#
_symmetry.space_group_name_H-M   'P 1'
#
loop_
_entity.id
_entity.type
_entity.pdbx_description
1 polymer ?
#
loop_
_entity_poly.entity_id
_entity_poly.type
_entity_poly.pdbx_seq_one_letter_code
_entity_poly.pdbx_strand_id
1 'polypeptide(L)'
;MSRTQDLAKVLPPLGQHGAPIGDAARAVLRLVLERPISVSTLIDIDARACPNCGESVDSARSPYCGTECREIAGFVRNVRSGLREGTLQDPDRQLALGQILWRILGGGLPYRNSLITEKDLARLFRKYDGLCVECGAPATTVDHIESRHCNRTGNLRPKCDACAETKPFGAQAVLNRPETQTLLDDLGPRIASEVPLRPCDDAETWDWRAYVAQRKE
;
A
#
# COMPACT_ATOMS: atom_id res chain seq x y z
N MET A 1 -21.31 14.22 -9.02
CA MET A 1 -20.64 13.69 -7.83
C MET A 1 -19.37 12.99 -8.27
N SER A 2 -18.25 13.18 -7.57
CA SER A 2 -17.01 12.51 -7.94
C SER A 2 -17.14 11.00 -7.72
N ARG A 3 -16.66 10.16 -8.64
CA ARG A 3 -16.68 8.69 -8.51
C ARG A 3 -15.98 8.21 -7.23
N THR A 4 -15.03 8.99 -6.72
CA THR A 4 -14.37 8.73 -5.43
C THR A 4 -15.31 8.87 -4.24
N GLN A 5 -16.22 9.86 -4.27
CA GLN A 5 -17.20 10.11 -3.22
C GLN A 5 -18.27 9.00 -3.18
N ASP A 6 -18.67 8.49 -4.34
CA ASP A 6 -19.64 7.39 -4.40
C ASP A 6 -19.05 6.09 -3.86
N LEU A 7 -17.79 5.79 -4.19
CA LEU A 7 -17.08 4.64 -3.63
C LEU A 7 -16.85 4.79 -2.12
N ALA A 8 -16.51 5.99 -1.62
CA ALA A 8 -16.31 6.22 -0.19
C ALA A 8 -17.56 5.90 0.66
N LYS A 9 -18.77 6.01 0.09
CA LYS A 9 -20.02 5.69 0.80
C LYS A 9 -20.22 4.21 1.07
N VAL A 10 -19.65 3.33 0.24
CA VAL A 10 -19.81 1.87 0.39
C VAL A 10 -18.66 1.22 1.15
N LEU A 11 -17.60 1.98 1.48
CA LEU A 11 -16.47 1.50 2.26
C LEU A 11 -16.81 1.51 3.77
N PRO A 12 -16.36 0.49 4.53
CA PRO A 12 -16.48 0.49 5.98
C PRO A 12 -15.77 1.72 6.61
N PRO A 13 -16.21 2.19 7.79
CA PRO A 13 -15.55 3.28 8.49
C PRO A 13 -14.16 2.89 8.97
N LEU A 14 -13.20 3.82 8.88
CA LEU A 14 -11.83 3.61 9.33
C LEU A 14 -11.77 3.60 10.87
N GLY A 15 -11.02 2.65 11.43
CA GLY A 15 -10.77 2.58 12.88
C GLY A 15 -11.93 2.05 13.71
N GLN A 16 -12.94 1.43 13.09
CA GLN A 16 -14.02 0.78 13.82
C GLN A 16 -13.49 -0.38 14.67
N HIS A 17 -13.67 -0.28 15.99
CA HIS A 17 -13.24 -1.31 16.93
C HIS A 17 -13.98 -2.63 16.67
N GLY A 18 -13.25 -3.73 16.59
CA GLY A 18 -13.81 -5.07 16.37
C GLY A 18 -14.29 -5.35 14.95
N ALA A 19 -14.02 -4.47 13.97
CA ALA A 19 -14.35 -4.74 12.58
C ALA A 19 -13.61 -6.00 12.07
N PRO A 20 -14.24 -6.82 11.21
CA PRO A 20 -13.55 -7.90 10.51
C PRO A 20 -12.31 -7.38 9.80
N ILE A 21 -11.21 -8.15 9.79
CA ILE A 21 -9.94 -7.66 9.22
C ILE A 21 -10.06 -7.30 7.73
N GLY A 22 -10.96 -7.97 7.00
CA GLY A 22 -11.26 -7.63 5.61
C GLY A 22 -11.89 -6.24 5.48
N ASP A 23 -12.83 -5.89 6.36
CA ASP A 23 -13.45 -4.57 6.39
C ASP A 23 -12.47 -3.49 6.83
N ALA A 24 -11.62 -3.79 7.82
CA ALA A 24 -10.55 -2.89 8.24
C ALA A 24 -9.56 -2.60 7.10
N ALA A 25 -9.22 -3.60 6.28
CA ALA A 25 -8.39 -3.42 5.09
C ALA A 25 -9.07 -2.53 4.04
N ARG A 26 -10.34 -2.79 3.74
CA ARG A 26 -11.14 -2.01 2.78
C ARG A 26 -11.26 -0.54 3.23
N ALA A 27 -11.46 -0.30 4.52
CA ALA A 27 -11.59 1.03 5.10
C ALA A 27 -10.34 1.91 4.86
N VAL A 28 -9.15 1.32 4.69
CA VAL A 28 -7.91 2.06 4.38
C VAL A 28 -8.03 2.86 3.09
N LEU A 29 -8.82 2.40 2.10
CA LEU A 29 -9.00 3.13 0.84
C LEU A 29 -9.65 4.51 1.03
N ARG A 30 -10.39 4.72 2.12
CA ARG A 30 -10.93 6.05 2.46
C ARG A 30 -9.83 7.10 2.61
N LEU A 31 -8.64 6.70 3.08
CA LEU A 31 -7.51 7.60 3.29
C LEU A 31 -7.03 8.32 2.04
N VAL A 32 -7.30 7.78 0.85
CA VAL A 32 -6.97 8.42 -0.44
C VAL A 32 -8.21 8.90 -1.18
N LEU A 33 -9.37 8.25 -1.01
CA LEU A 33 -10.62 8.63 -1.70
C LEU A 33 -11.30 9.86 -1.10
N GLU A 34 -11.10 10.11 0.20
CA GLU A 34 -11.68 11.25 0.92
C GLU A 34 -10.71 12.43 1.03
N ARG A 35 -9.52 12.32 0.44
CA ARG A 35 -8.56 13.42 0.45
C ARG A 35 -9.09 14.59 -0.38
N PRO A 36 -8.95 15.83 0.13
CA PRO A 36 -9.35 16.99 -0.63
C PRO A 36 -8.52 17.05 -1.92
N ILE A 37 -9.20 17.32 -3.04
CA ILE A 37 -8.52 17.56 -4.31
C ILE A 37 -7.85 18.93 -4.20
N SER A 38 -6.53 18.95 -4.08
CA SER A 38 -5.76 20.15 -4.35
C SER A 38 -5.58 20.31 -5.85
N VAL A 39 -5.52 21.55 -6.34
CA VAL A 39 -5.17 21.82 -7.73
C VAL A 39 -3.76 21.29 -7.96
N SER A 40 -3.67 20.22 -8.74
CA SER A 40 -2.40 19.58 -9.06
C SER A 40 -2.15 19.75 -10.55
N THR A 41 -0.96 20.25 -10.89
CA THR A 41 -0.56 20.54 -12.26
C THR A 41 -0.07 19.26 -12.92
N LEU A 42 -0.29 19.12 -14.23
CA LEU A 42 0.34 18.08 -15.02
C LEU A 42 1.86 18.16 -14.85
N ILE A 43 2.48 17.04 -14.47
CA ILE A 43 3.92 16.94 -14.30
C ILE A 43 4.48 16.31 -15.56
N ASP A 44 5.15 17.12 -16.36
CA ASP A 44 5.96 16.62 -17.47
C ASP A 44 7.30 16.10 -16.91
N ILE A 45 7.66 14.87 -17.27
CA ILE A 45 8.83 14.17 -16.73
C ILE A 45 9.66 13.64 -17.89
N ASP A 46 10.91 14.10 -17.98
CA ASP A 46 11.94 13.60 -18.90
C ASP A 46 12.00 12.06 -18.84
N ALA A 47 12.04 11.41 -20.01
CA ALA A 47 12.16 9.96 -20.12
C ALA A 47 13.38 9.38 -19.36
N ARG A 48 14.43 10.17 -19.12
CA ARG A 48 15.63 9.80 -18.33
C ARG A 48 15.39 9.81 -16.82
N ALA A 49 14.25 10.33 -16.37
CA ALA A 49 13.83 10.32 -14.99
C ALA A 49 12.80 9.22 -14.68
N CYS A 50 12.52 9.04 -13.41
CA CYS A 50 11.50 8.15 -12.89
C CYS A 50 10.13 8.78 -13.16
N PRO A 51 9.21 8.11 -13.87
CA PRO A 51 7.90 8.68 -14.18
C PRO A 51 7.00 8.82 -12.94
N ASN A 52 7.42 8.28 -11.79
CA ASN A 52 6.69 8.39 -10.53
C ASN A 52 7.21 9.50 -9.62
N CYS A 53 8.53 9.66 -9.43
CA CYS A 53 9.09 10.66 -8.51
C CYS A 53 9.92 11.76 -9.18
N GLY A 54 10.26 11.61 -10.47
CA GLY A 54 11.12 12.55 -11.19
C GLY A 54 12.62 12.41 -10.93
N GLU A 55 13.06 11.49 -10.06
CA GLU A 55 14.49 11.24 -9.83
C GLU A 55 15.16 10.57 -11.03
N SER A 56 16.46 10.78 -11.23
CA SER A 56 17.24 10.16 -12.30
C SER A 56 17.20 8.63 -12.24
N VAL A 57 17.08 7.96 -13.39
CA VAL A 57 17.07 6.49 -13.48
C VAL A 57 18.11 6.00 -14.47
N ASP A 58 19.16 5.36 -13.95
CA ASP A 58 20.24 4.78 -14.76
C ASP A 58 19.90 3.40 -15.34
N SER A 59 18.81 2.78 -14.86
CA SER A 59 18.44 1.42 -15.27
C SER A 59 17.78 1.38 -16.64
N ALA A 60 18.40 0.71 -17.61
CA ALA A 60 17.79 0.44 -18.92
C ALA A 60 16.66 -0.61 -18.90
N ARG A 61 16.39 -1.25 -17.74
CA ARG A 61 15.41 -2.35 -17.62
C ARG A 61 14.12 -1.97 -16.91
N SER A 62 14.08 -0.80 -16.26
CA SER A 62 12.93 -0.31 -15.51
C SER A 62 12.82 1.20 -15.68
N PRO A 63 11.61 1.75 -15.87
CA PRO A 63 11.44 3.19 -15.89
C PRO A 63 11.55 3.78 -14.48
N TYR A 64 11.33 2.99 -13.42
CA TYR A 64 11.28 3.45 -12.03
C TYR A 64 12.64 3.36 -11.34
N CYS A 65 12.93 4.31 -10.44
CA CYS A 65 14.15 4.33 -9.62
C CYS A 65 14.21 3.20 -8.58
N GLY A 66 13.06 2.64 -8.18
CA GLY A 66 12.99 1.57 -7.19
C GLY A 66 11.65 0.86 -7.14
N THR A 67 11.59 -0.20 -6.32
CA THR A 67 10.38 -1.02 -6.12
C THR A 67 9.22 -0.18 -5.59
N GLU A 68 9.48 0.74 -4.65
CA GLU A 68 8.48 1.61 -4.06
C GLU A 68 7.77 2.47 -5.13
N CYS A 69 8.54 3.18 -5.96
CA CYS A 69 7.99 3.97 -7.06
C CYS A 69 7.14 3.15 -8.04
N ARG A 70 7.57 1.92 -8.34
CA ARG A 70 6.83 1.00 -9.21
C ARG A 70 5.50 0.58 -8.57
N GLU A 71 5.50 0.31 -7.26
CA GLU A 71 4.31 -0.12 -6.53
C GLU A 71 3.31 1.02 -6.34
N ILE A 72 3.79 2.22 -6.01
CA ILE A 72 2.97 3.44 -5.94
C ILE A 72 2.29 3.70 -7.27
N ALA A 73 3.06 3.73 -8.37
CA ALA A 73 2.49 3.96 -9.71
C ALA A 73 1.50 2.84 -10.11
N GLY A 74 1.82 1.58 -9.76
CA GLY A 74 0.91 0.45 -9.96
C GLY A 74 -0.39 0.59 -9.17
N PHE A 75 -0.32 1.03 -7.92
CA PHE A 75 -1.49 1.28 -7.08
C PHE A 75 -2.38 2.37 -7.68
N VAL A 76 -1.80 3.53 -8.02
CA VAL A 76 -2.55 4.65 -8.64
C VAL A 76 -3.26 4.21 -9.91
N ARG A 77 -2.56 3.53 -10.84
CA ARG A 77 -3.19 3.01 -12.07
C ARG A 77 -4.33 2.04 -11.78
N ASN A 78 -4.16 1.11 -10.85
CA ASN A 78 -5.20 0.13 -10.53
C ASN A 78 -6.47 0.75 -9.92
N VAL A 79 -6.30 1.78 -9.06
CA VAL A 79 -7.42 2.52 -8.49
C VAL A 79 -8.10 3.36 -9.57
N ARG A 80 -7.34 4.11 -10.39
CA ARG A 80 -7.88 4.92 -11.50
C ARG A 80 -8.67 4.06 -12.50
N SER A 81 -8.10 2.95 -12.95
CA SER A 81 -8.77 1.99 -13.86
C SER A 81 -10.07 1.47 -13.24
N GLY A 82 -10.04 1.09 -11.96
CA GLY A 82 -11.19 0.52 -11.30
C GLY A 82 -12.30 1.54 -10.98
N LEU A 83 -11.95 2.81 -10.73
CA LEU A 83 -12.93 3.91 -10.65
C LEU A 83 -13.57 4.17 -12.03
N ARG A 84 -12.78 4.08 -13.10
CA ARG A 84 -13.27 4.27 -14.47
C ARG A 84 -14.24 3.16 -14.88
N GLU A 85 -13.87 1.92 -14.64
CA GLU A 85 -14.64 0.72 -15.05
C GLU A 85 -15.73 0.33 -14.04
N GLY A 86 -15.78 0.97 -12.88
CA GLY A 86 -16.71 0.61 -11.80
C GLY A 86 -16.35 -0.68 -11.06
N THR A 87 -15.23 -1.32 -11.39
CA THR A 87 -14.79 -2.58 -10.78
C THR A 87 -14.38 -2.43 -9.31
N LEU A 88 -14.14 -1.21 -8.82
CA LEU A 88 -13.90 -0.97 -7.38
C LEU A 88 -15.12 -1.17 -6.50
N GLN A 89 -16.31 -1.41 -7.05
CA GLN A 89 -17.47 -1.81 -6.25
C GLN A 89 -17.33 -3.23 -5.68
N ASP A 90 -16.44 -4.06 -6.25
CA ASP A 90 -16.13 -5.40 -5.77
C ASP A 90 -15.36 -5.36 -4.43
N PRO A 91 -15.91 -5.93 -3.33
CA PRO A 91 -15.25 -6.00 -2.03
C PRO A 91 -13.89 -6.69 -2.05
N ASP A 92 -13.68 -7.70 -2.91
CA ASP A 92 -12.40 -8.42 -2.99
C ASP A 92 -11.32 -7.54 -3.61
N ARG A 93 -11.70 -6.75 -4.62
CA ARG A 93 -10.81 -5.73 -5.20
C ARG A 93 -10.48 -4.63 -4.20
N GLN A 94 -11.47 -4.19 -3.41
CA GLN A 94 -11.24 -3.22 -2.33
C GLN A 94 -10.30 -3.78 -1.26
N LEU A 95 -10.47 -5.05 -0.87
CA LEU A 95 -9.61 -5.74 0.09
C LEU A 95 -8.17 -5.84 -0.42
N ALA A 96 -7.97 -6.22 -1.68
CA ALA A 96 -6.65 -6.31 -2.29
C ALA A 96 -5.94 -4.95 -2.34
N LEU A 97 -6.65 -3.90 -2.77
CA LEU A 97 -6.08 -2.55 -2.85
C LEU A 97 -5.85 -1.92 -1.47
N GLY A 98 -6.71 -2.20 -0.50
CA GLY A 98 -6.52 -1.76 0.89
C GLY A 98 -5.25 -2.36 1.51
N GLN A 99 -4.99 -3.64 1.27
CA GLN A 99 -3.73 -4.29 1.67
C GLN A 99 -2.51 -3.66 0.99
N ILE A 100 -2.59 -3.36 -0.30
CA ILE A 100 -1.51 -2.71 -1.05
C ILE A 100 -1.24 -1.30 -0.50
N LEU A 101 -2.28 -0.49 -0.32
CA LEU A 101 -2.16 0.85 0.23
C LEU A 101 -1.52 0.82 1.61
N TRP A 102 -2.01 -0.03 2.52
CA TRP A 102 -1.46 -0.11 3.87
C TRP A 102 0.02 -0.48 3.90
N ARG A 103 0.44 -1.38 3.01
CA ARG A 103 1.85 -1.75 2.85
C ARG A 103 2.68 -0.59 2.31
N ILE A 104 2.17 0.15 1.31
CA ILE A 104 2.79 1.37 0.78
C ILE A 104 2.99 2.41 1.88
N LEU A 105 2.05 2.55 2.82
CA LEU A 105 2.18 3.46 3.98
C LEU A 105 3.13 2.94 5.08
N GLY A 106 3.81 1.81 4.87
CA GLY A 106 4.71 1.23 5.87
C GLY A 106 3.99 0.62 7.07
N GLY A 107 2.74 0.17 6.90
CA GLY A 107 1.95 -0.51 7.92
C GLY A 107 2.10 -2.04 7.94
N GLY A 108 2.88 -2.62 7.03
CA GLY A 108 3.14 -4.05 6.93
C GLY A 108 1.99 -4.88 6.36
N LEU A 109 1.84 -6.13 6.82
CA LEU A 109 0.96 -7.14 6.22
C LEU A 109 -0.07 -7.74 7.22
N PRO A 110 -0.94 -6.94 7.85
CA PRO A 110 -1.81 -7.43 8.92
C PRO A 110 -2.81 -8.52 8.47
N TYR A 111 -3.39 -8.39 7.26
CA TYR A 111 -4.25 -9.45 6.70
C TYR A 111 -3.50 -10.77 6.52
N ARG A 112 -2.22 -10.70 6.16
CA ARG A 112 -1.40 -11.90 6.02
C ARG A 112 -1.12 -12.55 7.38
N ASN A 113 -0.94 -11.74 8.42
CA ASN A 113 -0.76 -12.22 9.79
C ASN A 113 -2.01 -12.91 10.31
N SER A 114 -3.21 -12.45 9.97
CA SER A 114 -4.45 -13.12 10.39
C SER A 114 -4.68 -14.48 9.75
N LEU A 115 -3.96 -14.81 8.67
CA LEU A 115 -4.02 -16.13 8.03
C LEU A 115 -3.08 -17.16 8.69
N ILE A 116 -2.37 -16.77 9.76
CA ILE A 116 -1.48 -17.69 10.49
C ILE A 116 -2.34 -18.49 11.47
N THR A 117 -2.23 -19.82 11.43
CA THR A 117 -3.01 -20.68 12.33
C THR A 117 -2.55 -20.54 13.78
N GLU A 118 -3.47 -20.69 14.73
CA GLU A 118 -3.15 -20.71 16.16
C GLU A 118 -2.11 -21.78 16.51
N LYS A 119 -2.17 -22.93 15.82
CA LYS A 119 -1.18 -24.01 15.97
C LYS A 119 0.22 -23.56 15.60
N ASP A 120 0.38 -22.80 14.53
CA ASP A 120 1.68 -22.29 14.09
C ASP A 120 2.17 -21.15 14.99
N LEU A 121 1.28 -20.27 15.44
CA LEU A 121 1.60 -19.23 16.44
C LEU A 121 2.08 -19.86 17.75
N ALA A 122 1.35 -20.85 18.29
CA ALA A 122 1.73 -21.54 19.52
C ALA A 122 3.06 -22.28 19.37
N ARG A 123 3.33 -22.90 18.20
CA ARG A 123 4.63 -23.51 17.92
C ARG A 123 5.75 -22.48 17.90
N LEU A 124 5.50 -21.32 17.28
CA LEU A 124 6.47 -20.25 17.18
C LEU A 124 6.77 -19.67 18.58
N PHE A 125 5.76 -19.32 19.36
CA PHE A 125 5.95 -18.76 20.69
C PHE A 125 6.66 -19.73 21.62
N ARG A 126 6.31 -21.02 21.61
CA ARG A 126 7.06 -22.04 22.37
C ARG A 126 8.53 -22.14 21.99
N LYS A 127 8.88 -21.90 20.71
CA LYS A 127 10.27 -21.95 20.24
C LYS A 127 11.12 -20.81 20.80
N TYR A 128 10.51 -19.67 21.12
CA TYR A 128 11.18 -18.45 21.58
C TYR A 128 10.76 -18.09 23.01
N ASP A 129 10.30 -19.05 23.80
CA ASP A 129 9.85 -18.87 25.19
C ASP A 129 8.80 -17.76 25.40
N GLY A 130 8.00 -17.49 24.36
CA GLY A 130 6.99 -16.42 24.36
C GLY A 130 7.58 -15.01 24.34
N LEU A 131 8.86 -14.84 24.01
CA LEU A 131 9.57 -13.57 24.04
C LEU A 131 9.75 -12.96 22.64
N CYS A 132 9.75 -11.64 22.60
CA CYS A 132 10.08 -10.84 21.44
C CYS A 132 11.55 -11.02 21.10
N VAL A 133 11.85 -11.39 19.86
CA VAL A 133 13.24 -11.60 19.42
C VAL A 133 14.07 -10.31 19.36
N GLU A 134 13.41 -9.14 19.39
CA GLU A 134 14.07 -7.84 19.29
C GLU A 134 14.47 -7.29 20.66
N CYS A 135 13.55 -7.32 21.63
CA CYS A 135 13.70 -6.62 22.90
C CYS A 135 13.54 -7.51 24.13
N GLY A 136 13.20 -8.79 23.96
CA GLY A 136 12.99 -9.74 25.06
C GLY A 136 11.68 -9.56 25.85
N ALA A 137 10.86 -8.56 25.55
CA ALA A 137 9.52 -8.41 26.16
C ALA A 137 8.56 -9.53 25.71
N PRO A 138 7.44 -9.78 26.40
CA PRO A 138 6.45 -10.76 25.95
C PRO A 138 6.00 -10.49 24.51
N ALA A 139 6.05 -11.53 23.67
CA ALA A 139 5.58 -11.45 22.29
C ALA A 139 4.06 -11.52 22.22
N THR A 140 3.48 -10.61 21.46
CA THR A 140 2.04 -10.47 21.25
C THR A 140 1.64 -10.71 19.80
N THR A 141 2.60 -10.59 18.88
CA THR A 141 2.39 -10.68 17.44
C THR A 141 3.59 -11.30 16.75
N VAL A 142 3.57 -11.33 15.42
CA VAL A 142 4.61 -11.90 14.57
C VAL A 142 4.87 -11.03 13.35
N ASP A 143 6.10 -11.03 12.87
CA ASP A 143 6.49 -10.44 11.58
C ASP A 143 7.17 -11.46 10.68
N HIS A 144 7.12 -11.23 9.36
CA HIS A 144 7.80 -12.04 8.37
C HIS A 144 9.28 -11.65 8.23
N ILE A 145 10.16 -12.63 8.01
CA ILE A 145 11.59 -12.41 7.77
C ILE A 145 11.82 -12.10 6.28
N GLU A 146 11.66 -10.83 5.88
CA GLU A 146 12.06 -10.10 4.65
C GLU A 146 12.35 -10.80 3.29
N SER A 147 12.02 -12.08 3.07
CA SER A 147 12.42 -12.76 1.82
C SER A 147 11.50 -13.88 1.35
N ARG A 148 10.48 -14.27 2.12
CA ARG A 148 9.53 -15.30 1.67
C ARG A 148 8.10 -14.86 1.94
N HIS A 149 7.27 -14.92 0.91
CA HIS A 149 5.83 -14.68 1.03
C HIS A 149 5.11 -15.95 1.54
N CYS A 150 5.60 -16.58 2.62
CA CYS A 150 4.97 -17.77 3.20
C CYS A 150 4.71 -17.65 4.71
N ASN A 151 3.52 -18.11 5.14
CA ASN A 151 3.13 -18.20 6.55
C ASN A 151 3.66 -19.50 7.17
N ARG A 152 4.97 -19.72 7.06
CA ARG A 152 5.65 -20.87 7.66
C ARG A 152 6.45 -20.39 8.84
N THR A 153 6.51 -21.18 9.90
CA THR A 153 7.22 -20.83 11.15
C THR A 153 8.70 -20.48 10.96
N GLY A 154 9.37 -21.01 9.92
CA GLY A 154 10.75 -20.64 9.58
C GLY A 154 10.92 -19.23 9.01
N ASN A 155 9.82 -18.57 8.64
CA ASN A 155 9.77 -17.23 8.06
C ASN A 155 9.03 -16.24 8.97
N LEU A 156 8.76 -16.62 10.22
CA LEU A 156 8.06 -15.77 11.19
C LEU A 156 8.96 -15.52 12.40
N ARG A 157 8.89 -14.31 12.96
CA ARG A 157 9.56 -13.92 14.21
C ARG A 157 8.53 -13.42 15.21
N PRO A 158 8.52 -13.92 16.45
CA PRO A 158 7.68 -13.36 17.50
C PRO A 158 8.19 -11.96 17.88
N LYS A 159 7.27 -11.01 17.94
CA LYS A 159 7.53 -9.60 18.25
C LYS A 159 6.48 -9.11 19.26
N CYS A 160 6.86 -8.12 20.07
CA CYS A 160 5.88 -7.36 20.83
C CYS A 160 5.27 -6.26 19.94
N ASP A 161 4.13 -5.71 20.34
CA ASP A 161 3.42 -4.68 19.56
C ASP A 161 4.26 -3.42 19.29
N ALA A 162 5.19 -3.09 20.18
CA ALA A 162 6.10 -1.97 20.01
C ALA A 162 7.13 -2.24 18.89
N CYS A 163 7.76 -3.42 18.91
CA CYS A 163 8.81 -3.80 17.97
C CYS A 163 8.29 -4.32 16.63
N ALA A 164 7.01 -4.70 16.54
CA ALA A 164 6.46 -5.23 15.32
C ALA A 164 6.40 -4.15 14.23
N GLU A 165 6.88 -4.46 13.04
CA GLU A 165 6.79 -3.58 11.87
C GLU A 165 5.35 -3.58 11.34
N THR A 166 4.69 -4.75 11.35
CA THR A 166 3.30 -4.87 10.95
C THR A 166 2.38 -4.26 12.01
N LYS A 167 1.63 -3.24 11.60
CA LYS A 167 0.62 -2.58 12.42
C LYS A 167 -0.79 -2.92 11.91
N PRO A 168 -1.81 -2.98 12.79
CA PRO A 168 -3.19 -3.19 12.38
C PRO A 168 -3.66 -2.08 11.44
N PHE A 169 -4.57 -2.38 10.52
CA PHE A 169 -5.15 -1.39 9.62
C PHE A 169 -5.74 -0.21 10.40
N GLY A 170 -5.43 1.02 9.96
CA GLY A 170 -5.89 2.24 10.63
C GLY A 170 -5.11 2.61 11.91
N ALA A 171 -4.01 1.92 12.22
CA ALA A 171 -3.16 2.28 13.34
C ALA A 171 -2.66 3.74 13.26
N GLN A 172 -2.94 4.52 14.30
CA GLN A 172 -2.51 5.91 14.40
C GLN A 172 -0.98 6.08 14.37
N ALA A 173 -0.23 5.08 14.87
CA ALA A 173 1.23 5.07 14.79
C ALA A 173 1.79 5.01 13.35
N VAL A 174 0.99 4.58 12.37
CA VAL A 174 1.32 4.64 10.94
C VAL A 174 0.79 5.92 10.33
N LEU A 175 -0.48 6.25 10.63
CA LEU A 175 -1.16 7.40 10.03
C LEU A 175 -0.56 8.74 10.46
N ASN A 176 -0.06 8.87 11.69
CA ASN A 176 0.49 10.14 12.18
C ASN A 176 1.94 10.39 11.74
N ARG A 177 2.54 9.50 10.96
CA ARG A 177 3.90 9.70 10.43
C ARG A 177 3.88 10.79 9.35
N PRO A 178 4.81 11.77 9.37
CA PRO A 178 4.87 12.83 8.36
C PRO A 178 4.98 12.31 6.92
N GLU A 179 5.77 11.25 6.70
CA GLU A 179 5.93 10.61 5.40
C GLU A 179 4.63 9.95 4.91
N THR A 180 3.84 9.36 5.81
CA THR A 180 2.52 8.81 5.50
C THR A 180 1.56 9.90 5.05
N GLN A 181 1.52 11.04 5.74
CA GLN A 181 0.65 12.15 5.35
C GLN A 181 1.07 12.74 4.00
N THR A 182 2.36 12.96 3.80
CA THR A 182 2.92 13.44 2.52
C THR A 182 2.53 12.52 1.37
N LEU A 183 2.65 11.19 1.57
CA LEU A 183 2.30 10.21 0.56
C LEU A 183 0.79 10.17 0.29
N LEU A 184 -0.06 10.28 1.31
CA LEU A 184 -1.51 10.36 1.12
C LEU A 184 -1.95 11.63 0.38
N ASP A 185 -1.28 12.75 0.64
CA ASP A 185 -1.52 14.02 -0.03
C ASP A 185 -1.00 14.03 -1.49
N ASP A 186 -0.01 13.18 -1.83
CA ASP A 186 0.39 12.88 -3.22
C ASP A 186 -0.62 11.96 -3.92
N LEU A 187 -1.02 10.87 -3.26
CA LEU A 187 -1.85 9.82 -3.86
C LEU A 187 -3.29 10.28 -4.14
N GLY A 188 -3.90 11.03 -3.20
CA GLY A 188 -5.29 11.48 -3.31
C GLY A 188 -5.58 12.23 -4.61
N PRO A 189 -4.88 13.34 -4.89
CA PRO A 189 -5.04 14.10 -6.14
C PRO A 189 -4.75 13.28 -7.40
N ARG A 190 -3.72 12.43 -7.41
CA ARG A 190 -3.40 11.55 -8.55
C ARG A 190 -4.53 10.57 -8.88
N ILE A 191 -5.21 10.06 -7.86
CA ILE A 191 -6.36 9.17 -8.00
C ILE A 191 -7.61 9.93 -8.43
N ALA A 192 -7.88 11.07 -7.81
CA ALA A 192 -9.12 11.82 -7.98
C ALA A 192 -9.14 12.70 -9.25
N SER A 193 -7.98 13.05 -9.81
CA SER A 193 -7.89 13.88 -11.02
C SER A 193 -8.51 13.18 -12.23
N GLU A 194 -9.26 13.92 -13.05
CA GLU A 194 -9.86 13.38 -14.27
C GLU A 194 -8.78 12.93 -15.26
N VAL A 195 -7.72 13.74 -15.41
CA VAL A 195 -6.56 13.43 -16.24
C VAL A 195 -5.40 12.87 -15.40
N PRO A 196 -4.57 11.95 -15.94
CA PRO A 196 -3.35 11.49 -15.28
C PRO A 196 -2.43 12.67 -14.96
N LEU A 197 -1.93 12.77 -13.72
CA LEU A 197 -1.04 13.87 -13.33
C LEU A 197 0.44 13.58 -13.64
N ARG A 198 0.80 12.29 -13.69
CA ARG A 198 2.12 11.81 -14.12
C ARG A 198 1.97 10.89 -15.32
N PRO A 199 3.01 10.73 -16.16
CA PRO A 199 2.96 9.80 -17.30
C PRO A 199 2.56 8.38 -16.89
N CYS A 200 3.04 7.93 -15.72
CA CYS A 200 2.73 6.59 -15.22
C CYS A 200 1.36 6.45 -14.55
N ASP A 201 0.55 7.50 -14.44
CA ASP A 201 -0.79 7.44 -13.84
C ASP A 201 -1.87 7.04 -14.85
N ASP A 202 -1.56 7.06 -16.15
CA ASP A 202 -2.49 6.65 -17.18
C ASP A 202 -2.64 5.12 -17.16
N ALA A 203 -3.84 4.62 -16.85
CA ALA A 203 -4.09 3.18 -16.84
C ALA A 203 -4.34 2.60 -18.24
N GLU A 204 -4.67 3.44 -19.23
CA GLU A 204 -5.00 3.01 -20.60
C GLU A 204 -3.77 3.01 -21.50
N THR A 205 -2.98 4.09 -21.44
CA THR A 205 -1.92 4.33 -22.43
C THR A 205 -0.51 4.07 -21.92
N TRP A 206 -0.34 3.82 -20.61
CA TRP A 206 0.99 3.65 -20.02
C TRP A 206 1.73 2.43 -20.57
N ASP A 207 2.70 2.69 -21.44
CA ASP A 207 3.68 1.71 -21.91
C ASP A 207 5.07 2.07 -21.38
N TRP A 208 5.49 1.36 -20.35
CA TRP A 208 6.81 1.56 -19.76
C TRP A 208 7.96 1.23 -20.71
N ARG A 209 7.76 0.34 -21.69
CA ARG A 209 8.81 -0.02 -22.65
C ARG A 209 9.02 1.13 -23.63
N ALA A 210 7.92 1.71 -24.12
CA ALA A 210 7.97 2.92 -24.94
C ALA A 210 8.63 4.08 -24.19
N TYR A 211 8.28 4.29 -22.92
CA TYR A 211 8.90 5.32 -22.08
C TYR A 211 10.43 5.13 -21.94
N VAL A 212 10.90 3.91 -21.68
CA VAL A 212 12.35 3.63 -21.58
C VAL A 212 13.05 3.74 -22.95
N ALA A 213 12.36 3.43 -24.05
CA ALA A 213 12.94 3.51 -25.40
C ALA A 213 13.33 4.94 -25.79
N GLN A 214 12.60 5.95 -25.30
CA GLN A 214 12.89 7.38 -25.52
C GLN A 214 14.25 7.82 -24.97
N ARG A 215 14.86 7.06 -24.05
CA ARG A 215 16.20 7.38 -23.49
C ARG A 215 17.34 7.24 -24.50
N LYS A 216 17.11 6.53 -25.60
CA LYS A 216 18.12 6.23 -26.63
C LYS A 216 18.21 7.31 -27.70
N GLU A 217 17.31 8.29 -27.68
CA GLU A 217 17.35 9.51 -28.47
C GLU A 217 18.09 10.62 -27.71
#